data_AF-A0A345H494-F1
#
_entry.id   AF-A0A345H494-F1
#
_cell.length_a   1.000
_cell.length_b   1.000
_cell.length_c   1.000
_cell.angle_alpha   90.00
_cell.angle_beta   90.00
_cell.angle_gamma   90.00
#
_symmetry.space_group_name_H-M   'P 1'
#
loop_
_entity.id
_entity.type
_entity.pdbx_description
1 polymer ?
#
loop_
_entity_poly.entity_id
_entity_poly.type
_entity_poly.pdbx_seq_one_letter_code
_entity_poly.pdbx_strand_id
1 'polypeptide(L)'
;MMYNSKRIQSLLIALLVISFGYSQSKTRTKKEVFTVNKDVTLDISTSHADVEFDTWNKNKVEITATIEVEDATQEEVDAYFERWNFKAIGNSEKVTVTSKGSHSLFGNSGEFVLADQIIMQNQMPIVVEIDEIAEIPEVTEIIEVPELPLIVMESMEDIKFDYEAFKKDGDAYMKKWKEQWKSGFDEKKFKEGMEEWKEKFEAQQEEREKVLEKFYEKHALKKEELAKIHEEALKTAKKYQVEVLKNKEKILEKLEKVKALQLNGKVDLINGSDDNIFFLSKDGKHLKVKKKIKIKMPKKAKLKLNVRHGEVTIASVGENMNAKLSHAALYANVIEGANTTIETSYAPVHVTKWNEGALKVNFVENVDLQSVTNINLMSNSSKVSVGTLGEKGIISGTFGNLLIHNIGENFQTLDIILENTDARIQLPSSAFKLYYIGSKSSISYPETVKGTKNKTQFNTIVRGYQKTANSGSEININAKYSDVVLNKKS
;
A
#
# COMPACT_ATOMS: atom_id res chain seq x y z
N MET A 1 45.14 58.99 40.35
CA MET A 1 43.78 58.47 40.64
C MET A 1 43.20 57.53 39.57
N MET A 2 43.80 57.36 38.38
CA MET A 2 43.24 56.51 37.31
C MET A 2 43.62 55.01 37.33
N TYR A 3 44.54 54.58 38.20
CA TYR A 3 45.03 53.18 38.18
C TYR A 3 44.19 52.21 39.05
N ASN A 4 43.53 52.70 40.10
CA ASN A 4 42.69 51.88 40.98
C ASN A 4 41.27 51.65 40.42
N SER A 5 40.78 52.53 39.54
CA SER A 5 39.45 52.39 38.90
C SER A 5 39.41 51.23 37.90
N LYS A 6 40.50 51.00 37.14
CA LYS A 6 40.56 49.92 36.14
C LYS A 6 40.64 48.52 36.77
N ARG A 7 41.31 48.36 37.92
CA ARG A 7 41.37 47.06 38.62
C ARG A 7 40.04 46.67 39.27
N ILE A 8 39.27 47.64 39.77
CA ILE A 8 37.94 47.42 40.35
C ILE A 8 36.92 47.09 39.25
N GLN A 9 37.00 47.74 38.08
CA GLN A 9 36.17 47.40 36.92
C GLN A 9 36.49 46.02 36.33
N SER A 10 37.77 45.61 36.28
CA SER A 10 38.13 44.25 35.85
C SER A 10 37.72 43.15 36.83
N LEU A 11 37.69 43.42 38.14
CA LEU A 11 37.18 42.46 39.13
C LEU A 11 35.66 42.31 39.09
N LEU A 12 34.93 43.40 38.83
CA LEU A 12 33.46 43.38 38.67
C LEU A 12 33.03 42.67 37.38
N ILE A 13 33.79 42.79 36.29
CA ILE A 13 33.54 42.06 35.04
C ILE A 13 33.91 40.57 35.19
N ALA A 14 34.95 40.23 35.97
CA ALA A 14 35.30 38.83 36.25
C ALA A 14 34.29 38.14 37.20
N LEU A 15 33.66 38.87 38.12
CA LEU A 15 32.56 38.34 38.95
C LEU A 15 31.24 38.19 38.17
N LEU A 16 31.00 39.03 37.16
CA LEU A 16 29.80 38.99 36.30
C LEU A 16 29.81 37.84 35.27
N VAL A 17 30.97 37.26 34.96
CA VAL A 17 31.09 36.12 34.03
C VAL A 17 30.83 34.77 34.72
N ILE A 18 30.85 34.71 36.07
CA ILE A 18 30.52 33.49 36.83
C ILE A 18 28.99 33.33 37.01
N SER A 19 28.20 34.36 36.73
CA SER A 19 26.73 34.32 36.71
C SER A 19 26.12 33.94 35.36
N PHE A 20 26.90 33.38 34.41
CA PHE A 20 26.29 32.58 33.34
C PHE A 20 25.70 31.33 33.99
N GLY A 21 24.41 31.44 34.31
CA GLY A 21 23.61 30.43 34.98
C GLY A 21 23.80 29.08 34.33
N TYR A 22 24.54 28.21 35.03
CA TYR A 22 24.31 26.79 34.94
C TYR A 22 22.89 26.58 35.43
N SER A 23 21.96 26.36 34.50
CA SER A 23 20.73 25.64 34.84
C SER A 23 21.20 24.29 35.39
N GLN A 24 21.17 24.13 36.72
CA GLN A 24 21.53 22.88 37.36
C GLN A 24 20.34 21.94 37.20
N SER A 25 20.42 21.02 36.24
CA SER A 25 19.52 19.88 36.21
C SER A 25 19.89 18.91 37.34
N LYS A 26 18.87 18.37 38.03
CA LYS A 26 19.02 17.35 39.08
C LYS A 26 18.38 16.05 38.65
N THR A 27 19.06 14.95 38.91
CA THR A 27 18.65 13.61 38.46
C THR A 27 18.37 12.67 39.63
N ARG A 28 17.30 11.88 39.54
CA ARG A 28 17.05 10.72 40.42
C ARG A 28 16.90 9.45 39.61
N THR A 29 17.47 8.35 40.10
CA THR A 29 17.48 7.06 39.42
C THR A 29 17.01 5.95 40.35
N LYS A 30 16.12 5.08 39.85
CA LYS A 30 15.70 3.83 40.49
C LYS A 30 16.04 2.65 39.60
N LYS A 31 16.59 1.59 40.20
CA LYS A 31 17.06 0.40 39.51
C LYS A 31 16.37 -0.84 40.05
N GLU A 32 15.82 -1.65 39.17
CA GLU A 32 15.15 -2.92 39.48
C GLU A 32 15.76 -4.04 38.62
N VAL A 33 15.96 -5.23 39.20
CA VAL A 33 16.58 -6.36 38.51
C VAL A 33 15.76 -7.63 38.75
N PHE A 34 15.37 -8.31 37.68
CA PHE A 34 14.61 -9.55 37.70
C PHE A 34 15.43 -10.68 37.06
N THR A 35 15.42 -11.86 37.67
CA THR A 35 15.95 -13.07 37.02
C THR A 35 14.82 -13.72 36.23
N VAL A 36 15.06 -13.98 34.95
CA VAL A 36 14.00 -14.31 33.99
C VAL A 36 14.40 -15.41 33.01
N ASN A 37 13.40 -16.02 32.36
CA ASN A 37 13.63 -16.90 31.23
C ASN A 37 14.09 -16.11 30.00
N LYS A 38 14.68 -16.80 29.01
CA LYS A 38 15.19 -16.17 27.79
C LYS A 38 14.08 -15.55 26.93
N ASP A 39 12.88 -16.13 26.99
CA ASP A 39 11.67 -15.80 26.22
C ASP A 39 10.62 -15.04 27.06
N VAL A 40 11.07 -14.41 28.15
CA VAL A 40 10.24 -13.58 29.04
C VAL A 40 9.42 -12.55 28.25
N THR A 41 8.19 -12.32 28.68
CA THR A 41 7.34 -11.26 28.12
C THR A 41 7.47 -9.98 28.93
N LEU A 42 7.87 -8.88 28.29
CA LEU A 42 7.89 -7.55 28.88
C LEU A 42 6.66 -6.76 28.47
N ASP A 43 5.81 -6.41 29.44
CA ASP A 43 4.58 -5.64 29.24
C ASP A 43 4.80 -4.21 29.76
N ILE A 44 5.02 -3.28 28.85
CA ILE A 44 5.46 -1.92 29.15
C ILE A 44 4.35 -0.95 28.78
N SER A 45 3.81 -0.26 29.78
CA SER A 45 2.79 0.78 29.62
C SER A 45 3.26 2.09 30.22
N THR A 46 3.64 3.04 29.35
CA THR A 46 4.23 4.31 29.78
C THR A 46 3.49 5.48 29.15
N SER A 47 3.44 6.59 29.89
CA SER A 47 2.97 7.86 29.37
C SER A 47 3.90 8.98 29.78
N HIS A 48 4.24 9.86 28.83
CA HIS A 48 5.16 10.97 29.02
C HIS A 48 6.50 10.47 29.57
N ALA A 49 7.11 9.49 28.88
CA ALA A 49 8.40 8.93 29.26
C ALA A 49 9.07 8.22 28.10
N ASP A 50 10.37 8.45 27.95
CA ASP A 50 11.18 7.80 26.93
C ASP A 50 11.56 6.40 27.41
N VAL A 51 11.55 5.43 26.49
CA VAL A 51 11.86 4.05 26.78
C VAL A 51 12.96 3.56 25.83
N GLU A 52 14.10 3.20 26.40
CA GLU A 52 15.25 2.69 25.66
C GLU A 52 15.45 1.21 25.97
N PHE A 53 15.45 0.36 24.94
CA PHE A 53 15.64 -1.07 25.04
C PHE A 53 17.01 -1.48 24.47
N ASP A 54 17.68 -2.32 25.24
CA ASP A 54 18.94 -2.94 24.85
C ASP A 54 18.91 -4.45 25.18
N THR A 55 19.63 -5.25 24.39
CA THR A 55 19.63 -6.71 24.54
C THR A 55 21.00 -7.25 24.96
N TRP A 56 20.99 -8.34 25.74
CA TRP A 56 22.21 -8.99 26.21
C TRP A 56 22.09 -10.51 26.30
N ASN A 57 23.22 -11.17 26.53
CA ASN A 57 23.30 -12.62 26.69
C ASN A 57 23.16 -13.04 28.17
N LYS A 58 22.24 -12.43 28.93
CA LYS A 58 21.99 -12.76 30.34
C LYS A 58 20.51 -13.04 30.56
N ASN A 59 20.19 -14.01 31.41
CA ASN A 59 18.84 -14.38 31.84
C ASN A 59 18.33 -13.42 32.93
N LYS A 60 18.45 -12.11 32.68
CA LYS A 60 18.08 -11.06 33.61
C LYS A 60 17.44 -9.90 32.85
N VAL A 61 16.49 -9.22 33.48
CA VAL A 61 15.96 -7.93 33.03
C VAL A 61 16.42 -6.89 34.03
N GLU A 62 17.08 -5.84 33.56
CA GLU A 62 17.51 -4.69 34.36
C GLU A 62 16.77 -3.45 33.88
N ILE A 63 16.00 -2.83 34.76
CA ILE A 63 15.21 -1.64 34.47
C ILE A 63 15.78 -0.49 35.29
N THR A 64 16.17 0.58 34.61
CA THR A 64 16.70 1.81 35.20
C THR A 64 15.78 2.96 34.82
N ALA A 65 15.08 3.52 35.81
CA ALA A 65 14.16 4.63 35.62
C ALA A 65 14.79 5.91 36.18
N THR A 66 14.97 6.91 35.33
CA THR A 66 15.63 8.18 35.65
C THR A 66 14.65 9.33 35.40
N ILE A 67 14.56 10.23 36.38
CA ILE A 67 13.90 11.53 36.24
C ILE A 67 14.97 12.61 36.29
N GLU A 68 14.97 13.50 35.33
CA GLU A 68 15.77 14.72 35.31
C GLU A 68 14.84 15.93 35.38
N VAL A 69 15.14 16.85 36.30
CA VAL A 69 14.38 18.09 36.47
C VAL A 69 15.31 19.29 36.37
N GLU A 70 14.96 20.22 35.48
CA GLU A 70 15.67 21.49 35.32
C GLU A 70 15.24 22.49 36.40
N ASP A 71 16.20 23.25 36.93
CA ASP A 71 16.02 24.32 37.92
C ASP A 71 15.25 23.95 39.21
N ALA A 72 15.41 22.73 39.71
CA ALA A 72 14.73 22.21 40.90
C ALA A 72 15.62 21.99 42.13
N THR A 73 15.03 22.04 43.31
CA THR A 73 15.62 21.60 44.57
C THR A 73 15.58 20.07 44.70
N GLN A 74 16.41 19.49 45.58
CA GLN A 74 16.43 18.03 45.75
C GLN A 74 15.10 17.50 46.30
N GLU A 75 14.46 18.28 47.17
CA GLU A 75 13.16 17.97 47.77
C GLU A 75 12.03 17.96 46.73
N GLU A 76 12.03 18.91 45.78
CA GLU A 76 11.05 18.94 44.69
C GLU A 76 11.19 17.74 43.75
N VAL A 77 12.43 17.30 43.47
CA VAL A 77 12.68 16.10 42.67
C VAL A 77 12.18 14.85 43.38
N ASP A 78 12.42 14.75 44.69
CA ASP A 78 11.99 13.59 45.50
C ASP A 78 10.46 13.53 45.60
N ALA A 79 9.81 14.68 45.83
CA ALA A 79 8.35 14.79 45.83
C ALA A 79 7.73 14.44 44.47
N TYR A 80 8.40 14.78 43.36
CA TYR A 80 7.96 14.39 42.02
C TYR A 80 8.13 12.88 41.79
N PHE A 81 9.25 12.32 42.22
CA PHE A 81 9.56 10.90 42.05
C PHE A 81 8.52 10.00 42.74
N GLU A 82 8.10 10.36 43.95
CA GLU A 82 7.02 9.65 44.66
C GLU A 82 5.68 9.73 43.93
N ARG A 83 5.39 10.84 43.25
CA ARG A 83 4.15 11.06 42.48
C ARG A 83 4.15 10.42 41.10
N TRP A 84 5.31 10.15 40.51
CA TRP A 84 5.42 9.54 39.18
C TRP A 84 4.81 8.12 39.12
N ASN A 85 4.61 7.48 40.28
CA ASN A 85 3.92 6.19 40.40
C ASN A 85 4.52 5.11 39.48
N PHE A 86 5.84 5.15 39.32
CA PHE A 86 6.59 4.15 38.56
C PHE A 86 6.59 2.82 39.31
N LYS A 87 6.14 1.76 38.64
CA LYS A 87 6.10 0.40 39.18
C LYS A 87 6.70 -0.56 38.17
N ALA A 88 7.64 -1.39 38.63
CA ALA A 88 8.14 -2.54 37.91
C ALA A 88 7.93 -3.76 38.79
N ILE A 89 7.17 -4.73 38.29
CA ILE A 89 6.89 -6.00 38.98
C ILE A 89 7.08 -7.13 37.98
N GLY A 90 7.58 -8.28 38.43
CA GLY A 90 7.77 -9.39 37.52
C GLY A 90 8.23 -10.66 38.19
N ASN A 91 8.11 -11.76 37.47
CA ASN A 91 8.63 -13.08 37.81
C ASN A 91 9.47 -13.61 36.64
N SER A 92 9.76 -14.91 36.64
CA SER A 92 10.58 -15.54 35.60
C SER A 92 9.97 -15.49 34.18
N GLU A 93 8.65 -15.33 34.06
CA GLU A 93 7.90 -15.43 32.80
C GLU A 93 7.43 -14.08 32.26
N LYS A 94 7.07 -13.15 33.17
CA LYS A 94 6.54 -11.85 32.80
C LYS A 94 7.11 -10.74 33.68
N VAL A 95 7.52 -9.65 33.04
CA VAL A 95 7.88 -8.39 33.71
C VAL A 95 6.96 -7.29 33.20
N THR A 96 6.30 -6.57 34.11
CA THR A 96 5.38 -5.47 33.81
C THR A 96 5.97 -4.17 34.32
N VAL A 97 6.04 -3.16 33.46
CA VAL A 97 6.48 -1.80 33.83
C VAL A 97 5.35 -0.82 33.53
N THR A 98 4.94 -0.07 34.56
CA THR A 98 3.92 0.98 34.42
C THR A 98 4.44 2.31 34.90
N SER A 99 4.25 3.35 34.08
CA SER A 99 4.52 4.76 34.42
C SER A 99 3.28 5.58 34.05
N LYS A 100 2.52 6.04 35.07
CA LYS A 100 1.35 6.91 34.89
C LYS A 100 1.76 8.34 35.27
N GLY A 101 1.68 9.28 34.34
CA GLY A 101 1.85 10.71 34.66
C GLY A 101 0.87 11.14 35.78
N SER A 102 1.29 12.03 36.67
CA SER A 102 0.52 12.43 37.87
C SER A 102 -0.70 13.34 37.57
N HIS A 103 -1.22 13.32 36.34
CA HIS A 103 -2.36 14.15 35.93
C HIS A 103 -3.19 13.45 34.86
N SER A 104 -4.08 12.56 35.29
CA SER A 104 -5.29 12.25 34.55
C SER A 104 -6.40 13.19 35.04
N LEU A 105 -6.27 14.50 34.77
CA LEU A 105 -7.35 15.49 35.00
C LEU A 105 -8.02 15.98 33.71
N PHE A 106 -7.69 15.39 32.56
CA PHE A 106 -8.47 15.55 31.33
C PHE A 106 -8.98 14.18 30.90
N GLY A 107 -10.29 14.15 30.61
CA GLY A 107 -11.11 12.94 30.59
C GLY A 107 -10.63 11.85 29.63
N ASN A 108 -11.27 10.68 29.80
CA ASN A 108 -11.28 9.59 28.82
C ASN A 108 -11.50 10.16 27.41
N SER A 109 -10.41 10.40 26.68
CA SER A 109 -10.46 10.79 25.29
C SER A 109 -10.29 9.54 24.43
N GLY A 110 -11.41 9.14 23.85
CA GLY A 110 -11.46 8.36 22.62
C GLY A 110 -11.09 6.90 22.77
N GLU A 111 -12.12 6.07 22.90
CA GLU A 111 -12.12 4.74 22.32
C GLU A 111 -11.63 4.84 20.86
N PHE A 112 -10.52 4.17 20.55
CA PHE A 112 -9.90 4.17 19.24
C PHE A 112 -10.91 3.58 18.23
N VAL A 113 -11.49 4.42 17.39
CA VAL A 113 -12.26 3.94 16.24
C VAL A 113 -11.25 3.54 15.17
N LEU A 114 -10.97 2.24 15.12
CA LEU A 114 -10.37 1.59 13.97
C LEU A 114 -11.25 1.88 12.76
N ALA A 115 -10.66 2.35 11.66
CA ALA A 115 -11.18 1.91 10.37
C ALA A 115 -10.97 0.39 10.34
N ASP A 116 -12.02 -0.36 10.04
CA ASP A 116 -12.01 -1.82 10.03
C ASP A 116 -10.76 -2.37 9.34
N GLN A 117 -10.30 -3.53 9.81
CA GLN A 117 -9.34 -4.34 9.06
C GLN A 117 -9.85 -4.46 7.62
N ILE A 118 -9.05 -4.04 6.64
CA ILE A 118 -9.18 -4.60 5.31
C ILE A 118 -8.78 -6.07 5.47
N ILE A 119 -9.76 -6.90 5.79
CA ILE A 119 -9.64 -8.36 5.75
C ILE A 119 -9.33 -8.66 4.29
N MET A 120 -8.09 -9.05 4.00
CA MET A 120 -7.77 -9.79 2.78
C MET A 120 -8.42 -11.17 2.90
N GLN A 121 -9.74 -11.24 2.71
CA GLN A 121 -10.25 -12.38 1.98
C GLN A 121 -9.69 -12.23 0.56
N ASN A 122 -9.28 -13.33 -0.05
CA ASN A 122 -8.91 -13.44 -1.46
C ASN A 122 -10.09 -13.05 -2.37
N GLN A 123 -10.50 -11.80 -2.28
CA GLN A 123 -11.35 -11.10 -3.20
C GLN A 123 -10.47 -9.97 -3.71
N MET A 124 -9.58 -10.35 -4.64
CA MET A 124 -9.47 -9.56 -5.87
C MET A 124 -10.87 -8.99 -6.14
N PRO A 125 -11.05 -7.68 -6.36
CA PRO A 125 -12.34 -7.21 -6.83
C PRO A 125 -12.71 -8.15 -7.98
N ILE A 126 -13.87 -8.78 -7.91
CA ILE A 126 -14.42 -9.50 -9.06
C ILE A 126 -14.58 -8.40 -10.09
N VAL A 127 -13.52 -8.18 -10.87
CA VAL A 127 -13.61 -7.66 -12.19
C VAL A 127 -14.42 -8.75 -12.85
N VAL A 128 -15.73 -8.54 -12.99
CA VAL A 128 -16.45 -9.23 -14.03
C VAL A 128 -15.74 -8.75 -15.29
N GLU A 129 -14.71 -9.50 -15.70
CA GLU A 129 -14.28 -9.54 -17.08
C GLU A 129 -15.53 -9.98 -17.82
N ILE A 130 -16.32 -9.00 -18.23
CA ILE A 130 -17.17 -9.22 -19.39
C ILE A 130 -16.13 -9.24 -20.48
N ASP A 131 -15.74 -10.45 -20.91
CA ASP A 131 -15.06 -10.62 -22.18
C ASP A 131 -15.75 -9.65 -23.15
N GLU A 132 -14.97 -8.81 -23.83
CA GLU A 132 -15.47 -8.08 -24.98
C GLU A 132 -16.32 -9.08 -25.76
N ILE A 133 -17.60 -8.75 -25.99
CA ILE A 133 -18.52 -9.60 -26.74
C ILE A 133 -17.71 -10.07 -27.93
N ALA A 134 -17.34 -11.35 -27.95
CA ALA A 134 -16.52 -11.90 -29.02
C ALA A 134 -17.15 -11.37 -30.29
N GLU A 135 -16.36 -10.62 -31.07
CA GLU A 135 -16.84 -10.00 -32.30
C GLU A 135 -17.67 -11.06 -33.00
N ILE A 136 -18.93 -10.71 -33.31
CA ILE A 136 -19.89 -11.66 -33.87
C ILE A 136 -19.14 -12.34 -35.02
N PRO A 137 -18.84 -13.66 -34.96
CA PRO A 137 -18.19 -14.32 -36.08
C PRO A 137 -19.07 -14.01 -37.29
N GLU A 138 -18.48 -13.48 -38.36
CA GLU A 138 -19.25 -13.11 -39.54
C GLU A 138 -20.17 -14.30 -39.87
N VAL A 139 -21.43 -14.01 -40.19
CA VAL A 139 -22.48 -15.03 -40.38
C VAL A 139 -22.05 -16.11 -41.41
N THR A 140 -21.05 -15.80 -42.23
CA THR A 140 -20.30 -16.69 -43.14
C THR A 140 -19.65 -17.90 -42.46
N GLU A 141 -19.17 -17.83 -41.22
CA GLU A 141 -18.50 -18.97 -40.54
C GLU A 141 -19.48 -20.03 -39.99
N ILE A 142 -20.76 -19.70 -39.87
CA ILE A 142 -21.79 -20.61 -39.32
C ILE A 142 -22.49 -21.40 -40.44
N ILE A 143 -22.29 -21.00 -41.70
CA ILE A 143 -23.09 -21.48 -42.83
C ILE A 143 -22.19 -22.19 -43.84
N GLU A 144 -22.24 -23.52 -43.83
CA GLU A 144 -21.73 -24.33 -44.93
C GLU A 144 -22.72 -24.26 -46.10
N VAL A 145 -22.33 -23.61 -47.20
CA VAL A 145 -23.09 -23.66 -48.46
C VAL A 145 -22.98 -25.09 -49.01
N PRO A 146 -24.09 -25.76 -49.37
CA PRO A 146 -24.02 -27.09 -49.94
C PRO A 146 -23.18 -27.08 -51.22
N GLU A 147 -22.20 -27.98 -51.29
CA GLU A 147 -21.32 -28.12 -52.43
C GLU A 147 -22.13 -28.36 -53.71
N LEU A 148 -21.65 -27.78 -54.82
CA LEU A 148 -22.28 -27.98 -56.12
C LEU A 148 -22.25 -29.48 -56.49
N PRO A 149 -23.35 -30.06 -57.01
CA PRO A 149 -23.39 -31.48 -57.36
C PRO A 149 -22.33 -31.82 -58.40
N LEU A 150 -21.72 -33.00 -58.28
CA LEU A 150 -20.70 -33.48 -59.23
C LEU A 150 -21.19 -33.43 -60.68
N ILE A 151 -22.48 -33.68 -60.93
CA ILE A 151 -23.06 -33.61 -62.29
C ILE A 151 -23.02 -32.19 -62.89
N VAL A 152 -23.08 -31.14 -62.06
CA VAL A 152 -22.87 -29.74 -62.48
C VAL A 152 -21.40 -29.51 -62.81
N MET A 153 -20.48 -30.07 -62.02
CA MET A 153 -19.04 -29.97 -62.29
C MET A 153 -18.64 -30.74 -63.56
N GLU A 154 -19.21 -31.94 -63.77
CA GLU A 154 -19.03 -32.77 -64.97
C GLU A 154 -19.57 -32.09 -66.23
N SER A 155 -20.67 -31.32 -66.13
CA SER A 155 -21.20 -30.53 -67.26
C SER A 155 -20.24 -29.42 -67.76
N MET A 156 -19.17 -29.18 -67.02
CA MET A 156 -18.14 -28.17 -67.30
C MET A 156 -16.73 -28.76 -67.42
N GLU A 157 -16.55 -30.09 -67.31
CA GLU A 157 -15.25 -30.75 -67.15
C GLU A 157 -14.32 -30.61 -68.36
N ASP A 158 -14.91 -30.54 -69.56
CA ASP A 158 -14.19 -30.35 -70.83
C ASP A 158 -13.90 -28.86 -71.16
N ILE A 159 -14.36 -27.92 -70.33
CA ILE A 159 -14.21 -26.47 -70.54
C ILE A 159 -13.04 -25.95 -69.70
N LYS A 160 -11.82 -26.07 -70.23
CA LYS A 160 -10.60 -25.54 -69.61
C LYS A 160 -10.21 -24.21 -70.24
N PHE A 161 -10.08 -23.16 -69.41
CA PHE A 161 -9.65 -21.84 -69.85
C PHE A 161 -8.11 -21.78 -69.85
N ASP A 162 -7.52 -21.57 -71.02
CA ASP A 162 -6.09 -21.44 -71.22
C ASP A 162 -5.70 -19.96 -71.13
N TYR A 163 -5.13 -19.61 -69.98
CA TYR A 163 -4.76 -18.24 -69.64
C TYR A 163 -3.60 -17.70 -70.50
N GLU A 164 -2.68 -18.57 -70.96
CA GLU A 164 -1.53 -18.19 -71.79
C GLU A 164 -1.98 -17.93 -73.23
N ALA A 165 -2.90 -18.76 -73.75
CA ALA A 165 -3.50 -18.56 -75.08
C ALA A 165 -4.38 -17.31 -75.15
N PHE A 166 -5.17 -17.01 -74.10
CA PHE A 166 -5.96 -15.78 -74.01
C PHE A 166 -5.07 -14.52 -74.01
N LYS A 167 -3.97 -14.54 -73.26
CA LYS A 167 -3.04 -13.40 -73.18
C LYS A 167 -2.38 -13.07 -74.53
N LYS A 168 -2.23 -14.07 -75.40
CA LYS A 168 -1.59 -13.94 -76.72
C LYS A 168 -2.55 -13.51 -77.83
N ASP A 169 -3.74 -14.10 -77.88
CA ASP A 169 -4.69 -13.94 -79.01
C ASP A 169 -6.07 -13.39 -78.59
N GLY A 170 -6.24 -12.97 -77.34
CA GLY A 170 -7.35 -12.16 -76.79
C GLY A 170 -8.73 -12.44 -77.38
N ASP A 171 -9.16 -11.56 -78.29
CA ASP A 171 -10.48 -11.62 -78.92
C ASP A 171 -10.69 -12.85 -79.82
N ALA A 172 -9.64 -13.32 -80.51
CA ALA A 172 -9.70 -14.51 -81.34
C ALA A 172 -9.79 -15.79 -80.49
N TYR A 173 -9.09 -15.83 -79.35
CA TYR A 173 -9.21 -16.91 -78.37
C TYR A 173 -10.61 -16.93 -77.75
N MET A 174 -11.14 -15.78 -77.33
CA MET A 174 -12.49 -15.69 -76.76
C MET A 174 -13.57 -16.15 -77.73
N LYS A 175 -13.41 -15.88 -79.04
CA LYS A 175 -14.37 -16.34 -80.05
C LYS A 175 -14.35 -17.86 -80.22
N LYS A 176 -13.17 -18.48 -80.24
CA LYS A 176 -12.99 -19.95 -80.29
C LYS A 176 -13.41 -20.64 -78.99
N TRP A 177 -13.07 -20.06 -77.85
CA TRP A 177 -13.45 -20.55 -76.54
C TRP A 177 -14.98 -20.50 -76.36
N LYS A 178 -15.64 -19.45 -76.85
CA LYS A 178 -17.12 -19.35 -76.87
C LYS A 178 -17.78 -20.41 -77.78
N GLU A 179 -17.12 -20.82 -78.87
CA GLU A 179 -17.57 -21.93 -79.71
C GLU A 179 -17.36 -23.29 -79.02
N GLN A 180 -16.21 -23.50 -78.36
CA GLN A 180 -15.92 -24.71 -77.56
C GLN A 180 -16.83 -24.84 -76.34
N TRP A 181 -17.15 -23.73 -75.68
CA TRP A 181 -18.10 -23.66 -74.57
C TRP A 181 -19.49 -24.14 -75.01
N LYS A 182 -19.94 -23.77 -76.21
CA LYS A 182 -21.22 -24.23 -76.76
C LYS A 182 -21.24 -25.70 -77.17
N SER A 183 -20.09 -26.32 -77.45
CA SER A 183 -20.01 -27.74 -77.84
C SER A 183 -19.76 -28.69 -76.66
N GLY A 184 -19.08 -28.22 -75.61
CA GLY A 184 -18.75 -29.00 -74.41
C GLY A 184 -19.70 -28.81 -73.23
N PHE A 185 -20.58 -27.80 -73.27
CA PHE A 185 -21.58 -27.56 -72.24
C PHE A 185 -22.83 -28.40 -72.49
N ASP A 186 -23.08 -29.38 -71.62
CA ASP A 186 -24.32 -30.14 -71.61
C ASP A 186 -25.41 -29.38 -70.84
N GLU A 187 -26.17 -28.55 -71.56
CA GLU A 187 -27.24 -27.72 -70.99
C GLU A 187 -28.29 -28.54 -70.23
N LYS A 188 -28.51 -29.80 -70.62
CA LYS A 188 -29.50 -30.66 -69.97
C LYS A 188 -28.99 -31.13 -68.61
N LYS A 189 -27.75 -31.64 -68.54
CA LYS A 189 -27.13 -32.04 -67.26
C LYS A 189 -26.93 -30.87 -66.31
N PHE A 190 -26.58 -29.69 -66.83
CA PHE A 190 -26.45 -28.49 -66.02
C PHE A 190 -27.79 -28.06 -65.42
N LYS A 191 -28.88 -28.08 -66.21
CA LYS A 191 -30.23 -27.76 -65.71
C LYS A 191 -30.71 -28.77 -64.67
N GLU A 192 -30.55 -30.06 -64.92
CA GLU A 192 -30.91 -31.12 -63.97
C GLU A 192 -30.12 -30.99 -62.67
N GLY A 193 -28.80 -30.79 -62.74
CA GLY A 193 -27.96 -30.61 -61.55
C GLY A 193 -28.24 -29.31 -60.77
N MET A 194 -28.58 -28.22 -61.46
CA MET A 194 -28.98 -26.97 -60.82
C MET A 194 -30.38 -27.03 -60.21
N GLU A 195 -31.31 -27.80 -60.79
CA GLU A 195 -32.62 -28.06 -60.18
C GLU A 195 -32.46 -28.88 -58.89
N GLU A 196 -31.66 -29.96 -58.89
CA GLU A 196 -31.38 -30.73 -57.68
C GLU A 196 -30.65 -29.91 -56.60
N TRP A 197 -29.70 -29.06 -57.00
CA TRP A 197 -29.02 -28.17 -56.06
C TRP A 197 -29.98 -27.11 -55.51
N LYS A 198 -30.87 -26.56 -56.35
CA LYS A 198 -31.88 -25.60 -55.92
C LYS A 198 -32.86 -26.22 -54.92
N GLU A 199 -33.33 -27.45 -55.16
CA GLU A 199 -34.19 -28.15 -54.20
C GLU A 199 -33.48 -28.41 -52.86
N LYS A 200 -32.22 -28.86 -52.88
CA LYS A 200 -31.42 -29.07 -51.65
C LYS A 200 -31.12 -27.76 -50.93
N PHE A 201 -30.84 -26.70 -51.67
CA PHE A 201 -30.60 -25.37 -51.13
C PHE A 201 -31.86 -24.80 -50.49
N GLU A 202 -33.02 -24.90 -51.15
CA GLU A 202 -34.31 -24.44 -50.62
C GLU A 202 -34.72 -25.23 -49.36
N ALA A 203 -34.52 -26.55 -49.34
CA ALA A 203 -34.77 -27.37 -48.14
C ALA A 203 -33.87 -26.98 -46.95
N GLN A 204 -32.59 -26.65 -47.19
CA GLN A 204 -31.69 -26.15 -46.15
C GLN A 204 -32.01 -24.71 -45.71
N GLN A 205 -32.65 -23.88 -46.56
CA GLN A 205 -33.03 -22.50 -46.18
C GLN A 205 -34.07 -22.48 -45.05
N GLU A 206 -35.07 -23.37 -45.06
CA GLU A 206 -36.07 -23.41 -43.98
C GLU A 206 -35.48 -23.82 -42.63
N GLU A 207 -34.53 -24.76 -42.61
CA GLU A 207 -33.80 -25.12 -41.39
C GLU A 207 -32.85 -23.99 -40.96
N ARG A 208 -32.21 -23.33 -41.93
CA ARG A 208 -31.31 -22.19 -41.71
C ARG A 208 -32.03 -21.00 -41.07
N GLU A 209 -33.24 -20.66 -41.54
CA GLU A 209 -34.04 -19.58 -40.94
C GLU A 209 -34.34 -19.88 -39.47
N LYS A 210 -34.73 -21.11 -39.13
CA LYS A 210 -35.00 -21.53 -37.74
C LYS A 210 -33.75 -21.52 -36.86
N VAL A 211 -32.59 -21.89 -37.39
CA VAL A 211 -31.31 -21.86 -36.66
C VAL A 211 -30.86 -20.41 -36.42
N LEU A 212 -31.00 -19.53 -37.42
CA LEU A 212 -30.71 -18.10 -37.30
C LEU A 212 -31.65 -17.43 -36.30
N GLU A 213 -32.94 -17.71 -36.36
CA GLU A 213 -33.93 -17.15 -35.43
C GLU A 213 -33.61 -17.54 -33.98
N LYS A 214 -33.36 -18.83 -33.71
CA LYS A 214 -32.93 -19.31 -32.39
C LYS A 214 -31.60 -18.71 -31.94
N PHE A 215 -30.67 -18.50 -32.87
CA PHE A 215 -29.39 -17.86 -32.58
C PHE A 215 -29.57 -16.40 -32.16
N TYR A 216 -30.36 -15.63 -32.92
CA TYR A 216 -30.66 -14.24 -32.61
C TYR A 216 -31.45 -14.09 -31.31
N GLU A 217 -32.42 -14.96 -31.04
CA GLU A 217 -33.18 -14.97 -29.77
C GLU A 217 -32.27 -15.25 -28.57
N LYS A 218 -31.43 -16.29 -28.65
CA LYS A 218 -30.51 -16.66 -27.56
C LYS A 218 -29.48 -15.55 -27.29
N HIS A 219 -29.00 -14.89 -28.35
CA HIS A 219 -28.11 -13.74 -28.21
C HIS A 219 -28.81 -12.51 -27.63
N ALA A 220 -30.06 -12.24 -28.02
CA ALA A 220 -30.85 -11.14 -27.48
C ALA A 220 -31.11 -11.33 -25.97
N LEU A 221 -31.49 -12.55 -25.55
CA LEU A 221 -31.67 -12.91 -24.14
C LEU A 221 -30.39 -12.73 -23.32
N LYS A 222 -29.26 -13.23 -23.83
CA LYS A 222 -27.96 -13.10 -23.17
C LYS A 222 -27.51 -11.64 -23.04
N LYS A 223 -27.80 -10.80 -24.04
CA LYS A 223 -27.54 -9.36 -24.00
C LYS A 223 -28.40 -8.65 -22.96
N GLU A 224 -29.66 -9.04 -22.82
CA GLU A 224 -30.57 -8.48 -21.82
C GLU A 224 -30.20 -8.88 -20.39
N GLU A 225 -29.84 -10.14 -20.16
CA GLU A 225 -29.34 -10.62 -18.85
C GLU A 225 -28.06 -9.88 -18.42
N LEU A 226 -27.11 -9.72 -19.34
CA LEU A 226 -25.89 -8.95 -19.08
C LEU A 226 -26.18 -7.47 -18.80
N ALA A 227 -27.16 -6.87 -19.48
CA ALA A 227 -27.59 -5.50 -19.21
C ALA A 227 -28.20 -5.36 -17.80
N LYS A 228 -28.99 -6.34 -17.35
CA LYS A 228 -29.54 -6.38 -15.98
C LYS A 228 -28.45 -6.50 -14.92
N ILE A 229 -27.49 -7.40 -15.12
CA ILE A 229 -26.32 -7.57 -14.23
C ILE A 229 -25.51 -6.27 -14.17
N HIS A 230 -25.31 -5.60 -15.31
CA HIS A 230 -24.61 -4.31 -15.39
C HIS A 230 -25.36 -3.21 -14.62
N GLU A 231 -26.68 -3.14 -14.75
CA GLU A 231 -27.50 -2.16 -14.04
C GLU A 231 -27.47 -2.36 -12.52
N GLU A 232 -27.52 -3.61 -12.05
CA GLU A 232 -27.39 -3.96 -10.63
C GLU A 232 -26.00 -3.66 -10.07
N ALA A 233 -24.94 -3.94 -10.83
CA ALA A 233 -23.57 -3.57 -10.47
C ALA A 233 -23.41 -2.04 -10.36
N LEU A 234 -23.99 -1.27 -11.30
CA LEU A 234 -23.99 0.20 -11.25
C LEU A 234 -24.78 0.74 -10.05
N LYS A 235 -25.95 0.15 -9.73
CA LYS A 235 -26.74 0.54 -8.54
C LYS A 235 -25.97 0.28 -7.26
N THR A 236 -25.29 -0.85 -7.15
CA THR A 236 -24.48 -1.22 -5.98
C THR A 236 -23.26 -0.32 -5.83
N ALA A 237 -22.54 -0.05 -6.93
CA ALA A 237 -21.42 0.87 -6.95
C ALA A 237 -21.82 2.31 -6.56
N LYS A 238 -22.97 2.80 -7.04
CA LYS A 238 -23.50 4.12 -6.66
C LYS A 238 -23.88 4.19 -5.18
N LYS A 239 -24.54 3.16 -4.64
CA LYS A 239 -24.87 3.08 -3.19
C LYS A 239 -23.60 3.15 -2.34
N TYR A 240 -22.60 2.37 -2.70
CA TYR A 240 -21.30 2.37 -2.03
C TYR A 240 -20.61 3.74 -2.13
N GLN A 241 -20.65 4.40 -3.29
CA GLN A 241 -20.07 5.74 -3.47
C GLN A 241 -20.75 6.79 -2.58
N VAL A 242 -22.08 6.75 -2.45
CA VAL A 242 -22.85 7.66 -1.59
C VAL A 242 -22.54 7.41 -0.11
N GLU A 243 -22.35 6.16 0.28
CA GLU A 243 -22.00 5.79 1.66
C GLU A 243 -20.58 6.23 2.03
N VAL A 244 -19.62 6.06 1.12
CA VAL A 244 -18.24 6.54 1.28
C VAL A 244 -18.20 8.07 1.37
N LEU A 245 -18.98 8.78 0.55
CA LEU A 245 -19.06 10.25 0.60
C LEU A 245 -19.69 10.75 1.91
N LYS A 246 -20.77 10.10 2.39
CA LYS A 246 -21.37 10.40 3.70
C LYS A 246 -20.40 10.15 4.86
N ASN A 247 -19.61 9.08 4.78
CA ASN A 247 -18.59 8.79 5.80
C ASN A 247 -17.45 9.80 5.72
N LYS A 248 -17.02 10.21 4.52
CA LYS A 248 -16.03 11.27 4.32
C LYS A 248 -16.50 12.60 4.89
N GLU A 249 -17.75 13.01 4.66
CA GLU A 249 -18.32 14.23 5.25
C GLU A 249 -18.38 14.15 6.77
N LYS A 250 -18.83 13.03 7.34
CA LYS A 250 -18.83 12.84 8.81
C LYS A 250 -17.42 12.88 9.41
N ILE A 251 -16.42 12.39 8.70
CA ILE A 251 -15.02 12.42 9.14
C ILE A 251 -14.46 13.85 9.04
N LEU A 252 -14.73 14.56 7.94
CA LEU A 252 -14.36 15.97 7.77
C LEU A 252 -15.02 16.85 8.83
N GLU A 253 -16.30 16.65 9.13
CA GLU A 253 -17.03 17.39 10.17
C GLU A 253 -16.44 17.10 11.56
N LYS A 254 -16.03 15.85 11.84
CA LYS A 254 -15.30 15.50 13.08
C LYS A 254 -13.92 16.15 13.12
N LEU A 255 -13.18 16.17 12.01
CA LEU A 255 -11.86 16.81 11.91
C LEU A 255 -11.95 18.33 12.05
N GLU A 256 -12.97 18.97 11.49
CA GLU A 256 -13.24 20.40 11.65
C GLU A 256 -13.67 20.73 13.08
N LYS A 257 -14.49 19.90 13.73
CA LYS A 257 -14.81 20.02 15.15
C LYS A 257 -13.57 19.88 16.03
N VAL A 258 -12.67 18.94 15.72
CA VAL A 258 -11.39 18.76 16.43
C VAL A 258 -10.46 19.97 16.19
N LYS A 259 -10.39 20.51 14.97
CA LYS A 259 -9.63 21.73 14.65
C LYS A 259 -10.21 22.97 15.33
N ALA A 260 -11.53 23.11 15.39
CA ALA A 260 -12.21 24.22 16.07
C ALA A 260 -12.05 24.15 17.60
N LEU A 261 -12.03 22.95 18.18
CA LEU A 261 -11.69 22.72 19.59
C LEU A 261 -10.21 23.04 19.88
N GLN A 262 -9.30 22.78 18.95
CA GLN A 262 -7.88 23.16 19.05
C GLN A 262 -7.65 24.68 18.89
N LEU A 263 -8.47 25.38 18.10
CA LEU A 263 -8.34 26.82 17.87
C LEU A 263 -8.93 27.69 18.99
N ASN A 264 -9.96 27.20 19.70
CA ASN A 264 -10.55 27.91 20.84
C ASN A 264 -9.81 27.70 22.17
N GLY A 265 -8.85 26.78 22.21
CA GLY A 265 -7.91 26.62 23.32
C GLY A 265 -6.56 27.25 22.97
N LYS A 266 -6.42 28.57 23.13
CA LYS A 266 -5.10 29.22 23.13
C LYS A 266 -4.25 28.67 24.28
N VAL A 267 -3.45 27.63 24.01
CA VAL A 267 -2.21 27.32 24.72
C VAL A 267 -1.23 26.80 23.70
N ASP A 268 -0.10 27.48 23.57
CA ASP A 268 1.01 27.18 22.68
C ASP A 268 1.44 25.70 22.75
N LEU A 269 1.22 24.96 21.67
CA LEU A 269 1.91 23.70 21.40
C LEU A 269 2.64 23.85 20.08
N ILE A 270 3.81 24.48 20.16
CA ILE A 270 4.79 24.52 19.09
C ILE A 270 5.37 23.11 18.94
N ASN A 271 5.23 22.57 17.74
CA ASN A 271 5.88 21.36 17.26
C ASN A 271 7.41 21.41 17.47
N GLY A 272 8.00 20.28 17.87
CA GLY A 272 9.44 20.04 17.75
C GLY A 272 10.04 19.30 18.94
N SER A 273 10.13 17.97 18.84
CA SER A 273 11.25 17.16 19.38
C SER A 273 11.88 17.58 20.71
N ASP A 274 11.10 17.68 21.79
CA ASP A 274 11.63 17.88 23.13
C ASP A 274 10.55 17.52 24.16
N ASP A 275 10.61 16.31 24.72
CA ASP A 275 9.68 15.73 25.72
C ASP A 275 9.72 16.49 27.06
N ASN A 276 9.26 17.73 27.04
CA ASN A 276 9.32 18.66 28.15
C ASN A 276 8.00 18.63 28.91
N ILE A 277 7.92 17.77 29.91
CA ILE A 277 6.76 17.72 30.80
C ILE A 277 6.94 18.83 31.83
N PHE A 278 6.00 19.76 31.90
CA PHE A 278 6.03 20.80 32.92
C PHE A 278 5.25 20.36 34.16
N PHE A 279 5.86 20.44 35.35
CA PHE A 279 5.12 20.35 36.61
C PHE A 279 5.17 21.66 37.36
N LEU A 280 4.07 21.94 38.06
CA LEU A 280 3.99 23.08 38.94
C LEU A 280 4.59 22.70 40.29
N SER A 281 5.65 23.38 40.69
CA SER A 281 6.21 23.26 42.03
C SER A 281 5.26 23.83 43.08
N LYS A 282 5.54 23.55 44.35
CA LYS A 282 4.73 24.03 45.48
C LYS A 282 4.68 25.57 45.54
N ASP A 283 5.69 26.24 44.99
CA ASP A 283 5.83 27.70 44.98
C ASP A 283 5.28 28.35 43.68
N GLY A 284 4.59 27.58 42.84
CA GLY A 284 4.00 28.08 41.60
C GLY A 284 4.98 28.17 40.42
N LYS A 285 6.19 27.61 40.53
CA LYS A 285 7.18 27.57 39.46
C LYS A 285 6.90 26.40 38.50
N HIS A 286 6.90 26.65 37.19
CA HIS A 286 6.87 25.59 36.19
C HIS A 286 8.27 25.02 35.99
N LEU A 287 8.44 23.74 36.27
CA LEU A 287 9.70 23.01 36.18
C LEU A 287 9.61 22.00 35.05
N LYS A 288 10.64 21.97 34.19
CA LYS A 288 10.74 21.06 33.04
C LYS A 288 11.29 19.71 33.50
N VAL A 289 10.60 18.63 33.13
CA VAL A 289 10.89 17.25 33.55
C VAL A 289 11.08 16.38 32.34
N LYS A 290 12.16 15.61 32.37
CA LYS A 290 12.45 14.52 31.46
C LYS A 290 12.42 13.20 32.21
N LYS A 291 11.74 12.20 31.65
CA LYS A 291 11.64 10.85 32.21
C LYS A 291 12.19 9.86 31.22
N LYS A 292 13.11 9.02 31.67
CA LYS A 292 13.73 8.00 30.86
C LYS A 292 13.69 6.64 31.56
N ILE A 293 13.31 5.61 30.85
CA ILE A 293 13.28 4.22 31.32
C ILE A 293 14.19 3.41 30.41
N LYS A 294 15.34 2.97 30.92
CA LYS A 294 16.28 2.11 30.21
C LYS A 294 16.09 0.66 30.64
N ILE A 295 15.89 -0.23 29.69
CA ILE A 295 15.61 -1.65 29.92
C ILE A 295 16.66 -2.49 29.19
N LYS A 296 17.42 -3.28 29.94
CA LYS A 296 18.30 -4.33 29.40
C LYS A 296 17.63 -5.68 29.57
N MET A 297 17.56 -6.48 28.50
CA MET A 297 16.79 -7.73 28.50
C MET A 297 17.46 -8.85 27.69
N PRO A 298 17.09 -10.13 27.90
CA PRO A 298 17.55 -11.22 27.05
C PRO A 298 17.18 -10.98 25.58
N LYS A 299 18.01 -11.45 24.64
CA LYS A 299 17.76 -11.27 23.19
C LYS A 299 16.43 -11.80 22.67
N LYS A 300 15.91 -12.88 23.26
CA LYS A 300 14.66 -13.55 22.84
C LYS A 300 13.42 -13.05 23.60
N ALA A 301 13.55 -11.98 24.38
CA ALA A 301 12.45 -11.45 25.15
C ALA A 301 11.36 -10.88 24.23
N LYS A 302 10.10 -11.17 24.53
CA LYS A 302 8.94 -10.68 23.79
C LYS A 302 8.53 -9.33 24.33
N LEU A 303 8.42 -8.33 23.45
CA LEU A 303 8.03 -6.97 23.83
C LEU A 303 6.54 -6.74 23.57
N LYS A 304 5.80 -6.31 24.60
CA LYS A 304 4.46 -5.75 24.48
C LYS A 304 4.47 -4.30 24.97
N LEU A 305 4.32 -3.36 24.06
CA LEU A 305 4.49 -1.93 24.33
C LEU A 305 3.18 -1.17 24.13
N ASN A 306 2.87 -0.28 25.09
CA ASN A 306 1.82 0.71 24.98
C ASN A 306 2.36 2.04 25.50
N VAL A 307 2.83 2.89 24.58
CA VAL A 307 3.54 4.13 24.91
C VAL A 307 2.76 5.31 24.36
N ARG A 308 2.55 6.33 25.21
CA ARG A 308 1.84 7.57 24.85
C ARG A 308 2.69 8.79 25.21
N HIS A 309 2.98 9.65 24.24
CA HIS A 309 3.83 10.84 24.43
C HIS A 309 5.24 10.47 24.95
N GLY A 310 6.21 10.34 24.05
CA GLY A 310 7.60 10.05 24.41
C GLY A 310 8.37 9.41 23.26
N GLU A 311 9.56 8.93 23.53
CA GLU A 311 10.36 8.21 22.55
C GLU A 311 10.48 6.72 22.88
N VAL A 312 10.42 5.85 21.88
CA VAL A 312 10.78 4.43 21.99
C VAL A 312 12.02 4.16 21.14
N THR A 313 13.12 3.81 21.79
CA THR A 313 14.39 3.50 21.15
C THR A 313 14.75 2.03 21.34
N ILE A 314 14.87 1.28 20.25
CA ILE A 314 15.34 -0.11 20.21
C ILE A 314 16.77 -0.13 19.67
N ALA A 315 17.76 -0.08 20.57
CA ALA A 315 19.18 0.04 20.19
C ALA A 315 19.72 -1.21 19.49
N SER A 316 19.18 -2.38 19.85
CA SER A 316 19.60 -3.68 19.34
C SER A 316 18.52 -4.29 18.44
N VAL A 317 17.99 -5.47 18.78
CA VAL A 317 17.01 -6.21 17.98
C VAL A 317 15.67 -6.25 18.72
N GLY A 318 14.59 -5.88 18.05
CA GLY A 318 13.22 -6.14 18.47
C GLY A 318 12.64 -7.34 17.72
N GLU A 319 12.61 -8.51 18.36
CA GLU A 319 12.08 -9.75 17.78
C GLU A 319 10.63 -10.01 18.28
N ASN A 320 9.71 -10.29 17.36
CA ASN A 320 8.31 -10.65 17.66
C ASN A 320 7.61 -9.66 18.62
N MET A 321 7.75 -8.37 18.33
CA MET A 321 7.24 -7.28 19.17
C MET A 321 5.78 -6.94 18.84
N ASN A 322 4.97 -6.67 19.87
CA ASN A 322 3.65 -6.07 19.75
C ASN A 322 3.68 -4.66 20.35
N ALA A 323 3.59 -3.62 19.52
CA ALA A 323 3.72 -2.23 19.98
C ALA A 323 2.54 -1.37 19.53
N LYS A 324 2.01 -0.56 20.45
CA LYS A 324 1.05 0.52 20.19
C LYS A 324 1.65 1.83 20.70
N LEU A 325 1.93 2.74 19.78
CA LEU A 325 2.62 4.00 20.01
C LEU A 325 1.71 5.16 19.58
N SER A 326 1.43 6.11 20.48
CA SER A 326 0.60 7.28 20.15
C SER A 326 1.30 8.55 20.59
N HIS A 327 1.53 9.47 19.65
CA HIS A 327 2.39 10.63 19.87
C HIS A 327 3.77 10.22 20.41
N ALA A 328 4.23 9.03 20.04
CA ALA A 328 5.50 8.49 20.50
C ALA A 328 6.39 8.09 19.33
N ALA A 329 7.57 8.70 19.25
CA ALA A 329 8.51 8.44 18.17
C ALA A 329 9.10 7.03 18.31
N LEU A 330 9.38 6.38 17.18
CA LEU A 330 10.04 5.06 17.16
C LEU A 330 11.38 5.17 16.45
N TYR A 331 12.46 4.86 17.15
CA TYR A 331 13.80 4.68 16.58
C TYR A 331 14.25 3.25 16.82
N ALA A 332 14.38 2.45 15.75
CA ALA A 332 14.79 1.06 15.88
C ALA A 332 15.93 0.71 14.93
N ASN A 333 16.94 0.02 15.44
CA ASN A 333 18.02 -0.47 14.61
C ASN A 333 17.56 -1.69 13.79
N VAL A 334 17.09 -2.75 14.46
CA VAL A 334 16.58 -3.96 13.79
C VAL A 334 15.21 -4.35 14.35
N ILE A 335 14.24 -4.53 13.45
CA ILE A 335 12.93 -5.11 13.72
C ILE A 335 12.79 -6.42 12.95
N GLU A 336 12.43 -7.52 13.64
CA GLU A 336 12.30 -8.83 13.02
C GLU A 336 11.24 -9.73 13.67
N GLY A 337 10.94 -10.84 12.99
CA GLY A 337 9.99 -11.86 13.44
C GLY A 337 8.61 -11.71 12.81
N ALA A 338 8.10 -12.80 12.24
CA ALA A 338 6.80 -12.88 11.59
C ALA A 338 5.62 -12.43 12.46
N ASN A 339 5.73 -12.54 13.80
CA ASN A 339 4.67 -12.11 14.73
C ASN A 339 4.82 -10.65 15.19
N THR A 340 5.74 -9.89 14.60
CA THR A 340 5.89 -8.47 14.92
C THR A 340 4.72 -7.66 14.35
N THR A 341 4.06 -6.89 15.22
CA THR A 341 2.99 -5.96 14.88
C THR A 341 3.22 -4.62 15.57
N ILE A 342 3.48 -3.58 14.80
CA ILE A 342 3.70 -2.22 15.31
C ILE A 342 2.61 -1.30 14.77
N GLU A 343 1.87 -0.64 15.65
CA GLU A 343 0.92 0.40 15.33
C GLU A 343 1.42 1.72 15.93
N THR A 344 1.61 2.73 15.09
CA THR A 344 2.12 4.04 15.50
C THR A 344 1.30 5.17 14.90
N SER A 345 1.13 6.26 15.66
CA SER A 345 0.34 7.42 15.23
C SER A 345 0.94 8.75 15.70
N TYR A 346 0.83 9.77 14.85
CA TYR A 346 1.16 11.18 15.15
C TYR A 346 2.63 11.49 15.46
N ALA A 347 3.55 10.53 15.35
CA ALA A 347 4.96 10.73 15.65
C ALA A 347 5.86 9.99 14.65
N PRO A 348 7.07 10.50 14.40
CA PRO A 348 7.99 9.93 13.41
C PRO A 348 8.40 8.47 13.70
N VAL A 349 8.69 7.75 12.63
CA VAL A 349 9.22 6.39 12.68
C VAL A 349 10.51 6.34 11.88
N HIS A 350 11.57 5.82 12.49
CA HIS A 350 12.83 5.55 11.83
C HIS A 350 13.28 4.11 12.16
N VAL A 351 13.42 3.29 11.12
CA VAL A 351 13.92 1.92 11.25
C VAL A 351 15.06 1.68 10.27
N THR A 352 16.24 1.34 10.79
CA THR A 352 17.41 1.04 9.97
C THR A 352 17.22 -0.26 9.18
N LYS A 353 16.78 -1.34 9.85
CA LYS A 353 16.54 -2.64 9.20
C LYS A 353 15.22 -3.26 9.65
N TRP A 354 14.30 -3.44 8.71
CA TRP A 354 13.05 -4.18 8.88
C TRP A 354 13.15 -5.53 8.18
N ASN A 355 13.30 -6.62 8.92
CA ASN A 355 13.41 -7.95 8.33
C ASN A 355 12.04 -8.55 8.02
N GLU A 356 11.12 -8.49 8.98
CA GLU A 356 9.80 -9.12 8.87
C GLU A 356 8.82 -8.50 9.88
N GLY A 357 7.53 -8.50 9.54
CA GLY A 357 6.45 -8.07 10.41
C GLY A 357 5.46 -7.12 9.73
N ALA A 358 4.48 -6.67 10.50
CA ALA A 358 3.46 -5.72 10.09
C ALA A 358 3.65 -4.36 10.76
N LEU A 359 3.58 -3.29 9.95
CA LEU A 359 3.63 -1.90 10.38
C LEU A 359 2.34 -1.19 9.98
N LYS A 360 1.68 -0.54 10.94
CA LYS A 360 0.54 0.32 10.71
C LYS A 360 0.86 1.74 11.19
N VAL A 361 0.78 2.71 10.29
CA VAL A 361 1.11 4.11 10.54
C VAL A 361 -0.11 4.99 10.27
N ASN A 362 -0.49 5.84 11.24
CA ASN A 362 -1.63 6.74 11.09
C ASN A 362 -1.22 8.18 11.40
N PHE A 363 -1.45 9.09 10.45
CA PHE A 363 -1.16 10.53 10.61
C PHE A 363 0.30 10.81 10.96
N VAL A 364 1.23 10.07 10.34
CA VAL A 364 2.67 10.19 10.59
C VAL A 364 3.34 10.97 9.46
N GLU A 365 3.92 12.12 9.81
CA GLU A 365 4.55 13.03 8.86
C GLU A 365 5.84 12.47 8.24
N ASN A 366 6.55 11.59 8.97
CA ASN A 366 7.80 10.99 8.49
C ASN A 366 7.92 9.53 8.96
N VAL A 367 7.80 8.61 8.02
CA VAL A 367 8.12 7.19 8.20
C VAL A 367 9.30 6.86 7.30
N ASP A 368 10.45 6.57 7.91
CA ASP A 368 11.69 6.22 7.22
C ASP A 368 12.11 4.79 7.54
N LEU A 369 12.08 3.93 6.51
CA LEU A 369 12.52 2.54 6.58
C LEU A 369 13.72 2.37 5.65
N GLN A 370 14.94 2.33 6.19
CA GLN A 370 16.14 2.36 5.35
C GLN A 370 16.32 1.07 4.53
N SER A 371 16.23 -0.10 5.16
CA SER A 371 16.30 -1.40 4.49
C SER A 371 15.17 -2.30 4.96
N VAL A 372 14.39 -2.82 4.03
CA VAL A 372 13.25 -3.71 4.29
C VAL A 372 13.47 -5.03 3.57
N THR A 373 13.30 -6.17 4.24
CA THR A 373 13.36 -7.50 3.60
C THR A 373 11.95 -7.96 3.24
N ASN A 374 11.09 -8.18 4.24
CA ASN A 374 9.68 -8.53 4.10
C ASN A 374 8.81 -7.59 4.94
N ILE A 375 7.78 -6.98 4.36
CA ILE A 375 6.89 -6.08 5.12
C ILE A 375 5.42 -6.20 4.70
N ASN A 376 4.55 -6.09 5.70
CA ASN A 376 3.15 -5.71 5.51
C ASN A 376 2.94 -4.31 6.10
N LEU A 377 2.75 -3.31 5.24
CA LEU A 377 2.65 -1.90 5.62
C LEU A 377 1.25 -1.36 5.33
N MET A 378 0.60 -0.79 6.33
CA MET A 378 -0.65 -0.06 6.19
C MET A 378 -0.44 1.39 6.59
N SER A 379 -0.63 2.31 5.66
CA SER A 379 -0.46 3.74 5.85
C SER A 379 -1.79 4.47 5.72
N ASN A 380 -2.12 5.30 6.70
CA ASN A 380 -3.23 6.24 6.62
C ASN A 380 -2.73 7.66 6.89
N SER A 381 -2.96 8.58 5.96
CA SER A 381 -2.59 10.00 6.09
C SER A 381 -1.13 10.19 6.50
N SER A 382 -0.22 9.38 5.93
CA SER A 382 1.19 9.36 6.33
C SER A 382 2.13 9.41 5.13
N LYS A 383 3.34 9.93 5.33
CA LYS A 383 4.40 9.96 4.31
C LYS A 383 5.41 8.85 4.60
N VAL A 384 5.47 7.89 3.69
CA VAL A 384 6.33 6.70 3.80
C VAL A 384 7.49 6.80 2.83
N SER A 385 8.70 6.64 3.34
CA SER A 385 9.95 6.48 2.59
C SER A 385 10.56 5.11 2.90
N VAL A 386 10.76 4.30 1.86
CA VAL A 386 11.48 3.03 1.91
C VAL A 386 12.76 3.17 1.12
N GLY A 387 13.92 3.04 1.78
CA GLY A 387 15.23 3.13 1.15
C GLY A 387 15.46 1.97 0.17
N THR A 388 15.46 0.74 0.66
CA THR A 388 15.50 -0.46 -0.20
C THR A 388 14.48 -1.49 0.23
N LEU A 389 13.65 -1.94 -0.71
CA LEU A 389 12.78 -3.10 -0.56
C LEU A 389 13.49 -4.35 -1.10
N GLY A 390 13.71 -5.36 -0.26
CA GLY A 390 14.53 -6.53 -0.53
C GLY A 390 13.81 -7.67 -1.23
N GLU A 391 12.88 -8.33 -0.55
CA GLU A 391 12.23 -9.56 -1.02
C GLU A 391 10.73 -9.37 -1.29
N LYS A 392 9.94 -9.04 -0.26
CA LYS A 392 8.48 -8.91 -0.38
C LYS A 392 7.96 -7.63 0.27
N GLY A 393 7.03 -6.97 -0.41
CA GLY A 393 6.30 -5.85 0.15
C GLY A 393 4.82 -5.96 -0.17
N ILE A 394 3.98 -5.95 0.87
CA ILE A 394 2.54 -5.70 0.74
C ILE A 394 2.29 -4.34 1.37
N ILE A 395 1.95 -3.35 0.57
CA ILE A 395 1.87 -1.95 1.00
C ILE A 395 0.50 -1.40 0.63
N SER A 396 -0.25 -0.94 1.62
CA SER A 396 -1.48 -0.18 1.41
C SER A 396 -1.34 1.25 1.92
N GLY A 397 -1.90 2.20 1.17
CA GLY A 397 -1.86 3.62 1.47
C GLY A 397 -3.21 4.28 1.24
N THR A 398 -3.73 4.97 2.26
CA THR A 398 -4.96 5.75 2.22
C THR A 398 -4.66 7.18 2.65
N PHE A 399 -4.65 8.11 1.69
CA PHE A 399 -4.14 9.49 1.85
C PHE A 399 -2.64 9.55 2.22
N GLY A 400 -1.83 10.24 1.42
CA GLY A 400 -0.42 10.50 1.75
C GLY A 400 0.51 10.27 0.57
N ASN A 401 1.74 9.86 0.87
CA ASN A 401 2.77 9.60 -0.15
C ASN A 401 3.56 8.33 0.16
N LEU A 402 3.89 7.58 -0.89
CA LEU A 402 4.79 6.43 -0.84
C LEU A 402 6.00 6.69 -1.73
N LEU A 403 7.20 6.58 -1.16
CA LEU A 403 8.47 6.65 -1.88
C LEU A 403 9.23 5.35 -1.65
N ILE A 404 9.59 4.65 -2.73
CA ILE A 404 10.49 3.50 -2.70
C ILE A 404 11.71 3.85 -3.53
N HIS A 405 12.84 4.12 -2.85
CA HIS A 405 14.07 4.59 -3.50
C HIS A 405 14.81 3.50 -4.27
N ASN A 406 14.64 2.23 -3.89
CA ASN A 406 15.25 1.11 -4.59
C ASN A 406 14.49 -0.19 -4.30
N ILE A 407 14.43 -1.06 -5.31
CA ILE A 407 13.97 -2.45 -5.17
C ILE A 407 15.21 -3.34 -5.37
N GLY A 408 15.35 -4.35 -4.52
CA GLY A 408 16.43 -5.33 -4.57
C GLY A 408 16.38 -6.13 -5.86
N GLU A 409 17.55 -6.48 -6.41
CA GLU A 409 17.60 -7.19 -7.70
C GLU A 409 16.99 -8.60 -7.63
N ASN A 410 16.94 -9.19 -6.44
CA ASN A 410 16.37 -10.52 -6.16
C ASN A 410 14.98 -10.47 -5.50
N PHE A 411 14.26 -9.35 -5.63
CA PHE A 411 12.92 -9.25 -5.07
C PHE A 411 11.96 -10.28 -5.68
N GLN A 412 10.95 -10.68 -4.91
CA GLN A 412 9.97 -11.67 -5.32
C GLN A 412 8.65 -10.98 -5.68
N THR A 413 8.05 -10.24 -4.74
CA THR A 413 6.73 -9.63 -4.95
C THR A 413 6.64 -8.26 -4.31
N LEU A 414 6.04 -7.31 -5.03
CA LEU A 414 5.67 -6.01 -4.51
C LEU A 414 4.20 -5.74 -4.87
N ASP A 415 3.33 -5.88 -3.89
CA ASP A 415 1.90 -5.62 -4.01
C ASP A 415 1.57 -4.29 -3.36
N ILE A 416 0.99 -3.38 -4.13
CA ILE A 416 0.71 -2.01 -3.70
C ILE A 416 -0.78 -1.69 -3.94
N ILE A 417 -1.44 -1.17 -2.91
CA ILE A 417 -2.82 -0.69 -2.98
C ILE A 417 -2.87 0.77 -2.53
N LEU A 418 -3.29 1.67 -3.41
CA LEU A 418 -3.30 3.11 -3.17
C LEU A 418 -4.70 3.68 -3.34
N GLU A 419 -5.17 4.41 -2.34
CA GLU A 419 -6.36 5.26 -2.41
C GLU A 419 -5.99 6.68 -1.98
N ASN A 420 -6.14 7.65 -2.88
CA ASN A 420 -5.73 9.05 -2.68
C ASN A 420 -4.26 9.20 -2.21
N THR A 421 -3.37 8.33 -2.69
CA THR A 421 -1.98 8.25 -2.24
C THR A 421 -1.04 8.18 -3.43
N ASP A 422 -0.20 9.20 -3.60
CA ASP A 422 0.75 9.21 -4.71
C ASP A 422 1.98 8.36 -4.40
N ALA A 423 2.47 7.67 -5.42
CA ALA A 423 3.63 6.78 -5.29
C ALA A 423 4.74 7.13 -6.27
N ARG A 424 5.97 7.14 -5.78
CA ARG A 424 7.20 7.21 -6.59
C ARG A 424 8.06 6.00 -6.29
N ILE A 425 8.37 5.21 -7.32
CA ILE A 425 9.04 3.91 -7.17
C ILE A 425 10.20 3.85 -8.15
N GLN A 426 11.40 3.60 -7.65
CA GLN A 426 12.56 3.31 -8.49
C GLN A 426 12.64 1.81 -8.76
N LEU A 427 12.50 1.44 -10.03
CA LEU A 427 12.47 0.07 -10.50
C LEU A 427 13.87 -0.59 -10.40
N PRO A 428 13.95 -1.90 -10.18
CA PRO A 428 15.21 -2.62 -10.18
C PRO A 428 15.75 -2.77 -11.61
N SER A 429 17.03 -3.13 -11.75
CA SER A 429 17.58 -3.48 -13.08
C SER A 429 17.23 -4.90 -13.49
N SER A 430 16.81 -5.75 -12.56
CA SER A 430 16.45 -7.15 -12.79
C SER A 430 15.18 -7.30 -13.64
N ALA A 431 14.88 -8.55 -14.01
CA ALA A 431 13.69 -8.88 -14.77
C ALA A 431 12.46 -8.94 -13.86
N PHE A 432 11.35 -8.35 -14.28
CA PHE A 432 10.10 -8.42 -13.53
C PHE A 432 8.89 -8.29 -14.44
N LYS A 433 7.74 -8.73 -13.95
CA LYS A 433 6.43 -8.45 -14.52
C LYS A 433 5.79 -7.26 -13.79
N LEU A 434 5.13 -6.39 -14.54
CA LEU A 434 4.38 -5.26 -14.03
C LEU A 434 2.90 -5.47 -14.36
N TYR A 435 2.07 -5.42 -13.33
CA TYR A 435 0.64 -5.30 -13.46
C TYR A 435 0.15 -4.05 -12.75
N TYR A 436 -0.55 -3.19 -13.47
CA TYR A 436 -1.17 -2.01 -12.89
C TYR A 436 -2.64 -1.92 -13.28
N ILE A 437 -3.48 -1.62 -12.30
CA ILE A 437 -4.87 -1.20 -12.49
C ILE A 437 -5.03 0.15 -11.82
N GLY A 438 -5.43 1.16 -12.59
CA GLY A 438 -5.73 2.50 -12.09
C GLY A 438 -7.16 2.91 -12.35
N SER A 439 -7.92 3.28 -11.32
CA SER A 439 -9.24 3.91 -11.45
C SER A 439 -9.14 5.41 -11.17
N LYS A 440 -9.49 6.24 -12.14
CA LYS A 440 -9.29 7.71 -12.08
C LYS A 440 -7.90 8.10 -11.55
N SER A 441 -6.89 7.37 -12.02
CA SER A 441 -5.50 7.42 -11.57
C SER A 441 -4.58 7.54 -12.77
N SER A 442 -3.36 8.04 -12.57
CA SER A 442 -2.36 8.12 -13.62
C SER A 442 -1.17 7.19 -13.32
N ILE A 443 -0.50 6.75 -14.39
CA ILE A 443 0.76 6.02 -14.30
C ILE A 443 1.74 6.51 -15.37
N SER A 444 2.98 6.73 -14.94
CA SER A 444 4.17 6.93 -15.77
C SER A 444 5.19 5.84 -15.49
N TYR A 445 5.84 5.32 -16.54
CA TYR A 445 6.87 4.29 -16.43
C TYR A 445 7.91 4.45 -17.55
N PRO A 446 9.17 4.02 -17.32
CA PRO A 446 10.25 4.18 -18.31
C PRO A 446 10.09 3.23 -19.49
N GLU A 447 10.75 3.55 -20.61
CA GLU A 447 10.79 2.72 -21.82
C GLU A 447 11.40 1.33 -21.60
N THR A 448 12.11 1.13 -20.49
CA THR A 448 12.65 -0.19 -20.10
C THR A 448 11.54 -1.20 -19.79
N VAL A 449 10.34 -0.72 -19.44
CA VAL A 449 9.14 -1.54 -19.27
C VAL A 449 8.44 -1.67 -20.62
N LYS A 450 8.49 -2.88 -21.19
CA LYS A 450 7.79 -3.23 -22.43
C LYS A 450 6.42 -3.78 -22.08
N GLY A 451 5.36 -3.31 -22.73
CA GLY A 451 4.02 -3.77 -22.40
C GLY A 451 2.91 -3.09 -23.18
N THR A 452 1.68 -3.49 -22.88
CA THR A 452 0.47 -2.87 -23.41
C THR A 452 -0.20 -1.99 -22.36
N LYS A 453 -0.76 -0.87 -22.80
CA LYS A 453 -1.57 0.03 -21.98
C LYS A 453 -2.96 0.11 -22.57
N ASN A 454 -3.93 -0.47 -21.88
CA ASN A 454 -5.33 -0.46 -22.28
C ASN A 454 -6.09 0.52 -21.39
N LYS A 455 -6.73 1.51 -22.01
CA LYS A 455 -7.51 2.52 -21.30
C LYS A 455 -8.99 2.31 -21.61
N THR A 456 -9.78 2.03 -20.58
CA THR A 456 -11.24 1.98 -20.66
C THR A 456 -11.83 3.30 -20.16
N GLN A 457 -13.16 3.44 -20.21
CA GLN A 457 -13.87 4.61 -19.67
C GLN A 457 -13.58 4.85 -18.18
N PHE A 458 -13.30 3.80 -17.40
CA PHE A 458 -13.18 3.87 -15.95
C PHE A 458 -11.77 3.57 -15.44
N ASN A 459 -11.03 2.70 -16.13
CA ASN A 459 -9.78 2.16 -15.65
C ASN A 459 -8.67 2.24 -16.71
N THR A 460 -7.43 2.36 -16.25
CA THR A 460 -6.22 2.15 -17.05
C THR A 460 -5.58 0.86 -16.57
N ILE A 461 -5.36 -0.08 -17.49
CA ILE A 461 -4.68 -1.35 -17.22
C ILE A 461 -3.35 -1.33 -17.96
N VAL A 462 -2.26 -1.64 -17.25
CA VAL A 462 -0.94 -1.83 -17.85
C VAL A 462 -0.49 -3.25 -17.55
N ARG A 463 -0.13 -3.98 -18.61
CA ARG A 463 0.51 -5.29 -18.53
C ARG A 463 1.87 -5.15 -19.17
N GLY A 464 2.92 -5.17 -18.37
CA GLY A 464 4.28 -4.96 -18.83
C GLY A 464 5.29 -5.89 -18.19
N TYR A 465 6.51 -5.83 -18.69
CA TYR A 465 7.64 -6.54 -18.13
C TYR A 465 8.93 -5.79 -18.45
N GLN A 466 9.96 -6.07 -17.66
CA GLN A 466 11.33 -5.65 -17.94
C GLN A 466 12.21 -6.88 -18.19
N LYS A 467 13.07 -6.82 -19.20
CA LYS A 467 13.96 -7.91 -19.68
C LYS A 467 13.24 -9.17 -20.21
N THR A 468 12.38 -9.81 -19.43
CA THR A 468 11.63 -11.02 -19.84
C THR A 468 10.22 -11.04 -19.26
N ALA A 469 9.26 -11.54 -20.04
CA ALA A 469 7.87 -11.73 -19.63
C ALA A 469 7.66 -12.94 -18.69
N ASN A 470 8.63 -13.87 -18.65
CA ASN A 470 8.55 -15.08 -17.81
C ASN A 470 9.30 -14.92 -16.47
N SER A 471 9.42 -13.69 -15.96
CA SER A 471 10.06 -13.48 -14.65
C SER A 471 9.18 -14.02 -13.52
N GLY A 472 9.82 -14.59 -12.49
CA GLY A 472 9.17 -14.93 -11.22
C GLY A 472 8.98 -13.73 -10.29
N SER A 473 9.62 -12.59 -10.58
CA SER A 473 9.48 -11.35 -9.81
C SER A 473 8.34 -10.50 -10.33
N GLU A 474 7.49 -9.99 -9.45
CA GLU A 474 6.24 -9.30 -9.81
C GLU A 474 6.04 -7.99 -9.04
N ILE A 475 5.60 -6.96 -9.76
CA ILE A 475 5.15 -5.69 -9.19
C ILE A 475 3.69 -5.52 -9.58
N ASN A 476 2.80 -5.53 -8.59
CA ASN A 476 1.36 -5.37 -8.75
C ASN A 476 0.91 -4.07 -8.07
N ILE A 477 0.22 -3.20 -8.81
CA ILE A 477 -0.21 -1.89 -8.30
C ILE A 477 -1.69 -1.68 -8.61
N ASN A 478 -2.50 -1.53 -7.56
CA ASN A 478 -3.88 -1.10 -7.66
C ASN A 478 -3.99 0.34 -7.13
N ALA A 479 -4.37 1.27 -7.99
CA ALA A 479 -4.41 2.69 -7.68
C ALA A 479 -5.81 3.27 -7.90
N LYS A 480 -6.27 4.09 -6.96
CA LYS A 480 -7.54 4.81 -7.02
C LYS A 480 -7.33 6.26 -6.61
N TYR A 481 -7.73 7.20 -7.46
CA TYR A 481 -7.47 8.64 -7.25
C TYR A 481 -6.01 8.96 -6.91
N SER A 482 -5.06 8.29 -7.55
CA SER A 482 -3.64 8.35 -7.17
C SER A 482 -2.74 8.50 -8.40
N ASP A 483 -1.62 9.19 -8.23
CA ASP A 483 -0.59 9.31 -9.27
C ASP A 483 0.60 8.38 -8.97
N VAL A 484 0.92 7.50 -9.93
CA VAL A 484 2.01 6.52 -9.79
C VAL A 484 3.12 6.84 -10.79
N VAL A 485 4.32 7.07 -10.28
CA VAL A 485 5.52 7.32 -11.09
C VAL A 485 6.54 6.22 -10.85
N LEU A 486 6.75 5.40 -11.87
CA LEU A 486 7.82 4.42 -11.91
C LEU A 486 9.02 5.03 -12.64
N ASN A 487 10.19 4.99 -12.00
CA ASN A 487 11.43 5.52 -12.57
C ASN A 487 12.39 4.38 -12.84
N LYS A 488 13.19 4.52 -13.91
CA LYS A 488 14.34 3.62 -14.12
C LYS A 488 15.35 3.79 -12.98
N LYS A 489 16.11 2.75 -12.69
CA LYS A 489 17.27 2.86 -11.80
C LYS A 489 18.25 3.89 -12.37
N SER A 490 18.60 4.89 -11.56
CA SER A 490 19.63 5.89 -11.86
C SER A 490 21.01 5.26 -11.96
#